data_AF-A0A920QRX6-F1
#
_entry.id   AF-A0A920QRX6-F1
#
_cell.length_a   1.000
_cell.length_b   1.000
_cell.length_c   1.000
_cell.angle_alpha   90.00
_cell.angle_beta   90.00
_cell.angle_gamma   90.00
#
_symmetry.space_group_name_H-M   'P 1'
#
loop_
_entity.id
_entity.type
_entity.pdbx_description
1 polymer ?
#
loop_
_entity_poly.entity_id
_entity_poly.type
_entity_poly.pdbx_seq_one_letter_code
_entity_poly.pdbx_strand_id
1 'polypeptide(L)'
;MYYEVEVVSDGNSPMDLNRIFSLLSEPEPVTQIVTSDLMGEDSWCDVVGWSESGQCQAYAVEAEDSGEGVILLVYGGTWGIRLRPSTLQADWDLESTEQWGEPCLMLGRDTPKK
;
A
#
# COMPACT_ATOMS: atom_id res chain seq x y z
N MET A 1 17.73 -7.23 -2.05
CA MET A 1 17.27 -7.37 -3.46
C MET A 1 16.72 -6.02 -3.88
N TYR A 2 16.95 -5.52 -5.10
CA TYR A 2 16.32 -4.26 -5.52
C TYR A 2 14.95 -4.54 -6.13
N TYR A 3 13.96 -3.73 -5.76
CA TYR A 3 12.61 -3.81 -6.30
C TYR A 3 12.14 -2.43 -6.73
N GLU A 4 11.64 -2.34 -7.95
CA GLU A 4 11.10 -1.11 -8.51
C GLU A 4 9.58 -1.08 -8.28
N VAL A 5 9.12 -0.03 -7.60
CA VAL A 5 7.71 0.30 -7.50
C VAL A 5 7.42 1.35 -8.57
N GLU A 6 6.70 0.92 -9.61
CA GLU A 6 6.20 1.76 -10.68
C GLU A 6 4.67 1.80 -10.59
N VAL A 7 4.13 2.99 -10.34
CA VAL A 7 2.70 3.25 -10.22
C VAL A 7 2.32 4.41 -11.14
N VAL A 8 1.23 4.23 -11.87
CA VAL A 8 0.56 5.30 -12.60
C VAL A 8 -0.65 5.80 -11.81
N SER A 9 -0.91 7.11 -11.85
CA SER A 9 -2.00 7.77 -11.11
C SER A 9 -3.41 7.54 -11.70
N ASP A 10 -3.60 6.47 -12.48
CA ASP A 10 -4.83 6.26 -13.22
C ASP A 10 -5.87 5.53 -12.35
N GLY A 11 -6.98 6.22 -12.07
CA GLY A 11 -8.15 5.69 -11.35
C GLY A 11 -7.97 5.45 -9.84
N ASN A 12 -6.90 4.76 -9.42
CA ASN A 12 -6.68 4.39 -8.02
C ASN A 12 -5.70 5.31 -7.28
N SER A 13 -4.42 5.30 -7.67
CA SER A 13 -3.38 6.09 -7.00
C SER A 13 -3.56 7.58 -7.25
N PRO A 14 -3.37 8.46 -6.25
CA PRO A 14 -3.47 9.91 -6.41
C PRO A 14 -2.30 10.52 -7.20
N MET A 15 -1.19 9.78 -7.36
CA MET A 15 0.01 10.26 -8.05
C MET A 15 0.82 9.13 -8.68
N ASP A 16 1.64 9.50 -9.67
CA ASP A 16 2.64 8.60 -10.24
C ASP A 16 3.78 8.38 -9.24
N LEU A 17 4.36 7.18 -9.24
CA LEU A 17 5.55 6.86 -8.47
C LEU A 17 6.48 5.98 -9.31
N ASN A 18 7.74 6.37 -9.41
CA ASN A 18 8.80 5.50 -9.89
C ASN A 18 9.94 5.55 -8.87
N ARG A 19 10.11 4.48 -8.11
CA ARG A 19 11.10 4.42 -7.03
C ARG A 19 11.66 3.00 -6.88
N ILE A 20 12.96 2.92 -6.64
CA ILE A 20 13.65 1.66 -6.38
C ILE A 20 13.92 1.55 -4.88
N PHE A 21 13.53 0.43 -4.30
CA PHE A 21 13.76 0.08 -2.90
C PHE A 21 14.76 -1.07 -2.76
N SER A 22 15.57 -1.02 -1.70
CA SER A 22 16.45 -2.14 -1.32
C SER A 22 15.71 -3.04 -0.33
N LEU A 23 15.16 -4.15 -0.82
CA LEU A 23 14.45 -5.14 0.01
C LEU A 23 15.42 -5.92 0.89
N LEU A 24 15.04 -6.06 2.16
CA LEU A 24 15.77 -6.76 3.22
C LEU A 24 15.20 -8.14 3.54
N SER A 25 13.97 -8.41 3.13
CA SER A 25 13.29 -9.70 3.28
C SER A 25 12.59 -10.11 1.97
N GLU A 26 12.02 -11.32 1.96
CA GLU A 26 11.05 -11.68 0.92
C GLU A 26 9.72 -10.92 1.15
N PRO A 27 9.01 -10.50 0.09
CA PRO A 27 7.69 -9.91 0.23
C PRO A 27 6.65 -10.92 0.69
N GLU A 28 5.81 -10.50 1.63
CA GLU A 28 4.73 -11.31 2.19
C GLU A 28 3.37 -10.74 1.75
N PRO A 29 2.40 -11.56 1.34
CA PRO A 29 1.04 -11.11 1.11
C PRO A 29 0.49 -10.42 2.36
N VAL A 30 -0.13 -9.26 2.18
CA VAL A 30 -0.80 -8.51 3.26
C VAL A 30 -2.24 -8.22 2.87
N THR A 31 -3.13 -8.32 3.84
CA THR A 31 -4.56 -8.07 3.71
C THR A 31 -5.04 -6.98 4.65
N GLN A 32 -4.34 -6.76 5.77
CA GLN A 32 -4.59 -5.64 6.68
C GLN A 32 -3.30 -4.98 7.17
N ILE A 33 -3.34 -3.68 7.35
CA ILE A 33 -2.22 -2.88 7.86
C ILE A 33 -2.76 -1.80 8.81
N VAL A 34 -2.01 -1.48 9.86
CA VAL A 34 -2.28 -0.26 10.64
C VAL A 34 -1.66 0.93 9.93
N THR A 35 -2.48 1.89 9.54
CA THR A 35 -2.05 3.13 8.89
C THR A 35 -3.06 4.23 9.16
N SER A 36 -2.70 5.47 8.83
CA SER A 36 -3.57 6.61 9.00
C SER A 36 -4.75 6.53 8.03
N ASP A 37 -5.96 6.67 8.55
CA ASP A 37 -7.18 6.70 7.76
C ASP A 37 -7.41 8.09 7.10
N LEU A 38 -8.58 8.28 6.47
CA LEU A 38 -8.98 9.55 5.86
C LEU A 38 -9.08 10.73 6.85
N MET A 39 -9.15 10.47 8.16
CA MET A 39 -9.12 11.48 9.22
C MET A 39 -7.71 11.71 9.79
N GLY A 40 -6.72 10.93 9.34
CA GLY A 40 -5.35 10.97 9.85
C GLY A 40 -5.17 10.20 11.16
N GLU A 41 -6.12 9.35 11.54
CA GLU A 41 -6.03 8.51 12.74
C GLU A 41 -5.51 7.12 12.38
N ASP A 42 -4.55 6.62 13.17
CA ASP A 42 -4.01 5.28 12.97
C ASP A 42 -5.06 4.22 13.33
N SER A 43 -5.49 3.46 12.33
CA SER A 43 -6.48 2.41 12.49
C SER A 43 -6.17 1.21 11.60
N TRP A 44 -6.84 0.09 11.85
CA TRP A 44 -6.75 -1.07 10.96
C TRP A 44 -7.46 -0.76 9.65
N CYS A 45 -6.73 -0.88 8.55
CA CYS A 45 -7.24 -0.77 7.21
C CYS A 45 -7.10 -2.11 6.49
N ASP A 46 -8.14 -2.50 5.75
CA ASP A 46 -7.97 -3.53 4.72
C ASP A 46 -7.15 -2.93 3.57
N VAL A 47 -6.31 -3.75 2.94
CA VAL A 47 -5.44 -3.33 1.83
C VAL A 47 -5.45 -4.35 0.71
N VAL A 48 -5.55 -3.86 -0.52
CA VAL A 48 -5.40 -4.65 -1.75
C VAL A 48 -4.53 -3.92 -2.74
N GLY A 49 -3.90 -4.65 -3.66
CA GLY A 49 -3.25 -4.03 -4.82
C GLY A 49 -4.30 -3.67 -5.86
N TRP A 50 -4.00 -2.69 -6.70
CA TRP A 50 -4.80 -2.35 -7.87
C TRP A 50 -3.94 -2.24 -9.11
N SER A 51 -4.46 -2.73 -10.23
CA SER A 51 -3.82 -2.69 -11.54
C SER A 51 -4.85 -2.37 -12.62
N GLU A 52 -4.40 -2.23 -13.86
CA GLU A 52 -5.28 -2.13 -15.03
C GLU A 52 -6.27 -3.31 -15.15
N SER A 53 -5.93 -4.48 -14.60
CA SER A 53 -6.78 -5.67 -14.60
C SER A 53 -7.74 -5.73 -13.40
N GLY A 54 -7.72 -4.69 -12.56
CA GLY A 54 -8.49 -4.59 -11.32
C GLY A 54 -7.70 -4.99 -10.08
N GLN A 55 -8.43 -5.45 -9.06
CA GLN A 55 -7.89 -5.84 -7.76
C GLN A 55 -6.85 -6.98 -7.88
N CYS A 56 -5.71 -6.82 -7.19
CA CYS A 56 -4.67 -7.83 -7.07
C CYS A 56 -4.14 -7.91 -5.63
N GLN A 57 -3.18 -8.81 -5.39
CA GLN A 57 -2.56 -8.98 -4.07
C GLN A 57 -1.71 -7.74 -3.71
N ALA A 58 -1.84 -7.27 -2.47
CA ALA A 58 -0.89 -6.34 -1.86
C ALA A 58 0.21 -7.11 -1.13
N TYR A 59 1.41 -6.54 -1.08
CA TYR A 59 2.57 -7.12 -0.41
C TYR A 59 3.15 -6.15 0.61
N ALA A 60 3.70 -6.71 1.68
CA ALA A 60 4.48 -5.98 2.66
C ALA A 60 5.90 -6.58 2.73
N VAL A 61 6.91 -5.72 2.83
CA VAL A 61 8.32 -6.15 2.86
C VAL A 61 9.16 -5.16 3.64
N GLU A 62 10.16 -5.64 4.38
CA GLU A 62 11.16 -4.74 4.96
C GLU A 62 12.07 -4.21 3.85
N ALA A 63 12.26 -2.89 3.81
CA ALA A 63 13.11 -2.23 2.83
C ALA A 63 13.93 -1.11 3.48
N GLU A 64 15.06 -0.75 2.87
CA GLU A 64 15.75 0.50 3.21
C GLU A 64 15.22 1.61 2.31
N ASP A 65 14.81 2.72 2.92
CA ASP A 65 14.69 4.00 2.23
C ASP A 65 15.93 4.85 2.52
N SER A 66 16.43 5.54 1.49
CA SER A 66 17.71 6.26 1.51
C SER A 66 17.68 7.42 2.51
N GLY A 67 17.98 7.14 3.79
CA GLY A 67 18.11 8.12 4.86
C GLY A 67 17.26 7.84 6.11
N GLU A 68 16.18 7.07 5.99
CA GLU A 68 15.19 6.85 7.06
C GLU A 68 15.42 5.52 7.83
N GLY A 69 16.35 4.69 7.35
CA GLY A 69 16.62 3.37 7.92
C GLY A 69 15.69 2.30 7.34
N VAL A 70 15.38 1.29 8.15
CA VAL A 70 14.51 0.18 7.75
C VAL A 70 13.05 0.58 7.90
N ILE A 71 12.30 0.50 6.80
CA ILE A 71 10.86 0.75 6.74
C ILE A 71 10.11 -0.55 6.41
N LEU A 72 8.81 -0.54 6.67
CA LEU A 72 7.87 -1.49 6.09
C LEU A 72 7.28 -0.88 4.82
N LEU A 73 7.66 -1.39 3.65
CA LEU A 73 7.10 -1.02 2.36
C LEU A 73 5.86 -1.85 2.11
N VAL A 74 4.73 -1.19 1.83
CA VAL A 74 3.50 -1.83 1.35
C VAL A 74 3.23 -1.39 -0.08
N TYR A 75 3.15 -2.34 -1.00
CA TYR A 75 2.96 -2.07 -2.43
C TYR A 75 1.98 -3.07 -3.06
N GLY A 76 1.51 -2.75 -4.26
CA GLY A 76 0.46 -3.49 -4.94
C GLY A 76 0.72 -3.63 -6.44
N GLY A 77 -0.31 -3.35 -7.22
CA GLY A 77 -0.22 -3.40 -8.69
C GLY A 77 0.25 -2.08 -9.29
N THR A 78 0.17 -2.00 -10.62
CA THR A 78 0.62 -0.84 -11.40
C THR A 78 -0.18 0.43 -11.15
N TRP A 79 -1.34 0.35 -10.49
CA TRP A 79 -2.15 1.50 -10.07
C TRP A 79 -2.06 1.71 -8.54
N GLY A 80 -1.08 1.09 -7.87
CA GLY A 80 -0.80 1.21 -6.44
C GLY A 80 -1.59 0.22 -5.58
N ILE A 81 -1.96 0.68 -4.38
CA ILE A 81 -2.80 -0.04 -3.43
C ILE A 81 -4.12 0.71 -3.21
N ARG A 82 -5.17 0.00 -2.83
CA ARG A 82 -6.45 0.56 -2.35
C ARG A 82 -6.62 0.18 -0.89
N LEU A 83 -7.06 1.15 -0.09
CA LEU A 83 -7.27 1.06 1.34
C LEU A 83 -8.73 1.39 1.67
N ARG A 84 -9.21 0.80 2.76
CA ARG A 84 -10.47 1.17 3.40
C ARG A 84 -10.39 0.82 4.89
N PRO A 85 -11.19 1.45 5.76
CA PRO A 85 -11.23 1.06 7.17
C PRO A 85 -11.68 -0.40 7.27
N SER A 86 -11.03 -1.22 8.12
CA SER A 86 -11.38 -2.65 8.24
C SER A 86 -12.79 -2.88 8.82
N THR A 87 -13.41 -1.83 9.36
CA THR A 87 -14.79 -1.81 9.84
C THR A 87 -15.81 -1.62 8.72
N LEU A 88 -15.38 -1.15 7.55
CA LEU A 88 -16.25 -0.90 6.39
C LEU A 88 -16.57 -2.22 5.67
N GLN A 89 -17.83 -2.64 5.72
CA GLN A 89 -18.34 -3.82 5.00
C GLN A 89 -18.92 -3.42 3.65
N ALA A 90 -18.05 -2.99 2.72
CA ALA A 90 -18.42 -2.68 1.34
C ALA A 90 -17.55 -3.51 0.38
N ASP A 91 -17.92 -3.56 -0.90
CA ASP A 91 -17.02 -4.08 -1.95
C ASP A 91 -15.98 -3.01 -2.31
N TRP A 92 -14.89 -3.42 -2.97
CA TRP A 92 -13.89 -2.48 -3.45
C TRP A 92 -14.45 -1.66 -4.62
N ASP A 93 -14.33 -0.34 -4.51
CA ASP A 93 -14.87 0.60 -5.48
C ASP A 93 -13.99 1.84 -5.60
N LEU A 94 -13.58 2.16 -6.83
CA LEU A 94 -12.75 3.31 -7.15
C LEU A 94 -13.50 4.64 -6.96
N GLU A 95 -14.84 4.63 -7.09
CA GLU A 95 -15.69 5.81 -6.92
C GLU A 95 -16.09 6.05 -5.46
N SER A 96 -15.83 5.08 -4.56
CA SER A 96 -16.16 5.23 -3.14
C SER A 96 -15.27 6.26 -2.46
N THR A 97 -15.90 7.22 -1.77
CA THR A 97 -15.21 8.25 -0.97
C THR A 97 -14.77 7.76 0.41
N GLU A 98 -15.15 6.55 0.80
CA GLU A 98 -14.73 5.90 2.05
C GLU A 98 -13.51 4.99 1.85
N GLN A 99 -13.04 4.88 0.61
CA GLN A 99 -11.87 4.12 0.19
C GLN A 99 -10.91 5.07 -0.50
N TRP A 100 -9.62 4.81 -0.40
CA TRP A 100 -8.61 5.66 -1.03
C TRP A 100 -7.49 4.83 -1.61
N GLY A 101 -6.82 5.40 -2.61
CA GLY A 101 -5.63 4.81 -3.18
C GLY A 101 -4.37 5.47 -2.67
N GLU A 102 -3.28 4.72 -2.68
CA GLU A 102 -1.92 5.22 -2.46
C GLU A 102 -0.99 4.51 -3.44
N PRO A 103 0.09 5.14 -3.91
CA PRO A 103 1.04 4.44 -4.77
C PRO A 103 1.75 3.31 -4.01
N CYS A 104 2.18 3.59 -2.78
CA CYS A 104 2.67 2.64 -1.81
C CYS A 104 2.62 3.28 -0.42
N LEU A 105 2.70 2.48 0.65
CA LEU A 105 2.96 3.00 1.98
C LEU A 105 4.42 2.74 2.37
N MET A 106 5.04 3.73 3.01
CA MET A 106 6.34 3.61 3.67
C MET A 106 6.10 3.85 5.16
N LEU A 107 6.00 2.76 5.91
CA LEU A 107 5.59 2.78 7.32
C LEU A 107 6.77 2.46 8.22
N GLY A 108 6.62 2.74 9.51
CA GLY A 108 7.57 2.27 10.51
C GLY A 108 7.72 0.74 10.43
N ARG A 109 8.95 0.25 10.59
CA ARG A 109 9.27 -1.18 10.51
C ARG A 109 8.31 -2.07 11.33
N ASP A 110 7.98 -1.62 12.54
CA ASP A 110 7.19 -2.38 13.51
C ASP A 110 5.67 -2.20 13.33
N THR A 111 5.23 -1.58 12.24
CA THR A 111 3.80 -1.39 11.95
C THR A 111 3.09 -2.74 11.90
N PRO A 112 2.00 -2.94 12.68
CA PRO A 112 1.23 -4.17 12.66
C PRO A 112 0.58 -4.45 11.30
N LYS A 113 0.71 -5.70 10.81
CA LYS A 113 0.14 -6.20 9.55
C LYS A 113 -0.44 -7.61 9.71
N LYS A 114 -1.37 -8.01 8.82
CA LYS A 114 -1.95 -9.35 8.74
C LYS A 114 -2.09 -9.84 7.31
#